data_AF-A0A2G7GJK9-F1
#
_entry.id   AF-A0A2G7GJK9-F1
#
_cell.length_a   1.000
_cell.length_b   1.000
_cell.length_c   1.000
_cell.angle_alpha   90.00
_cell.angle_beta   90.00
_cell.angle_gamma   90.00
#
_symmetry.space_group_name_H-M   'P 1'
#
loop_
_entity.id
_entity.type
_entity.pdbx_description
1 polymer ?
#
loop_
_entity_poly.entity_id
_entity_poly.type
_entity_poly.pdbx_seq_one_letter_code
_entity_poly.pdbx_strand_id
1 'polypeptide(L)'
;MADEEIKPNPEQATTQEAQLAAENIAAGKEKVTNVDFDADYAAAQQMSVSDVDRTEAGAQAAQEATAPQFEVSQQEETQTEATTGNPDDYKQMAQDSVAESGTEVSDDLIKKAMDKGKAGNS
;
A
#
# COMPACT_ATOMS: atom_id res chain seq x y z
N MET A 1 28.23 12.69 -16.67
CA MET A 1 28.33 12.48 -18.12
C MET A 1 29.33 13.49 -18.67
N ALA A 2 29.85 13.34 -19.88
CA ALA A 2 30.95 14.20 -20.35
C ALA A 2 30.45 15.59 -20.79
N ASP A 3 31.25 16.63 -20.56
CA ASP A 3 31.07 17.96 -21.14
C ASP A 3 30.90 17.86 -22.66
N GLU A 4 29.88 18.51 -23.21
CA GLU A 4 29.62 18.50 -24.65
C GLU A 4 29.74 19.90 -25.25
N GLU A 5 30.61 20.01 -26.26
CA GLU A 5 30.77 21.22 -27.06
C GLU A 5 29.66 21.27 -28.12
N ILE A 6 28.67 22.14 -27.92
CA ILE A 6 27.52 22.25 -28.84
C ILE A 6 27.87 23.18 -30.01
N LYS A 7 27.97 22.62 -31.22
CA LYS A 7 28.22 23.37 -32.47
C LYS A 7 26.91 23.64 -33.20
N PRO A 8 26.40 24.89 -33.19
CA PRO A 8 25.12 25.21 -33.85
C PRO A 8 25.21 25.02 -35.36
N ASN A 9 24.20 24.38 -35.97
CA ASN A 9 24.10 24.25 -37.42
C ASN A 9 23.28 25.42 -37.99
N PRO A 10 23.83 26.24 -38.91
CA PRO A 10 23.08 27.34 -39.54
C PRO A 10 21.84 26.85 -40.31
N GLU A 11 21.83 25.62 -40.83
CA GLU A 11 20.66 25.05 -41.53
C GLU A 11 19.53 24.66 -40.57
N GLN A 12 19.81 24.55 -39.27
CA GLN A 12 18.83 24.23 -38.23
C GLN A 12 18.33 25.48 -37.49
N ALA A 13 18.89 26.64 -37.80
CA ALA A 13 18.47 27.92 -37.24
C ALA A 13 17.14 28.36 -37.87
N THR A 14 16.14 28.62 -37.03
CA THR A 14 14.82 29.09 -37.49
C THR A 14 14.73 30.61 -37.64
N THR A 15 15.74 31.34 -37.17
CA THR A 15 15.82 32.81 -37.23
C THR A 15 17.12 33.27 -37.90
N GLN A 16 17.10 34.44 -38.54
CA GLN A 16 18.28 35.01 -39.21
C GLN A 16 19.41 35.31 -38.23
N GLU A 17 19.08 35.72 -37.01
CA GLU A 17 20.04 36.00 -35.94
C GLU A 17 20.75 34.72 -35.50
N ALA A 18 19.99 33.62 -35.32
CA ALA A 18 20.56 32.32 -34.98
C ALA A 18 21.44 31.76 -36.11
N GLN A 19 21.06 32.01 -37.38
CA GLN A 19 21.87 31.61 -38.53
C GLN A 19 23.18 32.38 -38.59
N LEU A 20 23.15 33.71 -38.41
CA LEU A 20 24.35 34.54 -38.38
C LEU A 20 25.29 34.16 -37.22
N ALA A 21 24.73 33.87 -36.05
CA ALA A 21 25.51 33.39 -34.91
C ALA A 21 26.17 32.03 -35.21
N ALA A 22 25.43 31.08 -35.78
CA ALA A 22 25.97 29.77 -36.17
C ALA A 22 27.09 29.89 -37.22
N GLU A 23 26.94 30.77 -38.22
CA GLU A 23 27.96 31.06 -39.23
C GLU A 23 29.23 31.70 -38.61
N ASN A 24 29.06 32.63 -37.66
CA ASN A 24 30.19 33.25 -36.96
C ASN A 24 30.95 32.25 -36.09
N ILE A 25 30.24 31.35 -35.40
CA ILE A 25 30.83 30.27 -34.62
C ILE A 25 31.58 29.30 -35.54
N ALA A 26 30.98 28.89 -36.66
CA ALA A 26 31.64 28.03 -37.65
C ALA A 26 32.87 28.68 -38.29
N ALA A 27 32.85 30.00 -38.50
CA ALA A 27 33.98 30.79 -38.99
C ALA A 27 35.06 31.08 -37.91
N GLY A 28 34.86 30.63 -36.67
CA GLY A 28 35.77 30.88 -35.54
C GLY A 28 35.82 32.34 -35.07
N LYS A 29 34.85 33.17 -35.49
CA LYS A 29 34.71 34.57 -35.05
C LYS A 29 34.03 34.68 -33.69
N GLU A 30 33.26 33.66 -33.32
CA GLU A 30 32.54 33.57 -32.06
C GLU A 30 32.83 32.22 -31.40
N LYS A 31 32.83 32.20 -30.05
CA LYS A 31 33.19 30.99 -29.30
C LYS A 31 32.03 30.00 -29.31
N VAL A 32 32.38 28.72 -29.37
CA VAL A 32 31.42 27.65 -29.16
C VAL A 32 31.01 27.62 -27.68
N THR A 33 29.73 27.41 -27.41
CA THR A 33 29.22 27.26 -26.05
C THR A 33 29.55 25.86 -25.54
N ASN A 34 30.22 25.78 -24.39
CA ASN A 34 30.45 24.52 -23.69
C ASN A 34 29.35 24.35 -22.63
N VAL A 35 28.66 23.21 -22.66
CA VAL A 35 27.60 22.89 -21.70
C VAL A 35 28.09 21.79 -20.77
N ASP A 36 28.13 22.08 -19.47
CA ASP A 36 28.42 21.09 -18.43
C ASP A 36 27.08 20.60 -17.87
N PHE A 37 26.59 19.50 -18.42
CA PHE A 37 25.30 18.93 -18.01
C PHE A 37 25.27 18.49 -16.55
N ASP A 38 26.40 18.03 -16.00
CA ASP A 38 26.45 17.55 -14.62
C ASP A 38 26.38 18.75 -13.66
N ALA A 39 27.14 19.82 -13.93
CA ALA A 39 27.11 21.04 -13.15
C ALA A 39 25.78 21.80 -13.28
N ASP A 40 25.24 21.92 -14.50
CA ASP A 40 23.98 22.61 -14.74
C ASP A 40 22.80 21.84 -14.12
N TYR A 41 22.81 20.50 -14.19
CA TYR A 41 21.82 19.69 -13.49
C TYR A 41 21.94 19.83 -11.97
N ALA A 42 23.16 19.80 -11.43
CA ALA A 42 23.37 20.00 -9.99
C ALA A 42 22.92 21.40 -9.53
N ALA A 43 23.19 22.45 -10.31
CA ALA A 43 22.73 23.80 -10.03
C ALA A 43 21.21 23.92 -10.11
N ALA A 44 20.57 23.28 -11.10
CA ALA A 44 19.12 23.24 -11.20
C ALA A 44 18.48 22.56 -9.98
N GLN A 45 19.07 21.47 -9.49
CA GLN A 45 18.63 20.83 -8.25
C GLN A 45 18.81 21.74 -7.03
N GLN A 46 19.83 22.59 -7.04
CA GLN A 46 20.01 23.61 -6.01
C GLN A 46 18.98 24.75 -6.08
N MET A 47 18.39 25.00 -7.24
CA MET A 47 17.36 26.04 -7.40
C MET A 47 15.94 25.49 -7.31
N SER A 48 15.76 24.17 -7.43
CA SER A 48 14.44 23.51 -7.46
C SER A 48 13.81 23.29 -6.09
N VAL A 49 14.57 23.39 -4.99
CA VAL A 49 14.04 23.34 -3.63
C VAL A 49 14.16 24.72 -3.01
N SER A 50 13.05 25.24 -2.47
CA SER A 50 13.10 26.48 -1.69
C SER A 50 13.94 26.26 -0.43
N ASP A 51 14.57 27.31 0.11
CA ASP A 51 15.34 27.18 1.36
C ASP A 51 14.47 26.69 2.54
N VAL A 52 13.15 26.87 2.44
CA VAL A 52 12.14 26.34 3.37
C VAL A 52 11.95 24.84 3.20
N ASP A 53 12.03 24.29 1.98
CA ASP A 53 11.96 22.84 1.75
C ASP A 53 13.26 22.12 2.15
N ARG A 54 14.38 22.84 2.17
CA ARG A 54 15.67 22.31 2.66
C ARG A 54 15.77 22.21 4.17
N THR A 55 14.93 22.96 4.88
CA THR A 55 14.94 23.03 6.34
C THR A 55 13.67 22.38 6.85
N GLU A 56 13.72 21.66 7.97
CA GLU A 56 12.49 21.13 8.59
C GLU A 56 11.57 22.23 9.14
N ALA A 57 11.89 23.51 8.91
CA ALA A 57 11.14 24.69 9.34
C ALA A 57 9.70 24.68 8.82
N GLY A 58 9.45 24.22 7.59
CA GLY A 58 8.08 24.06 7.07
C GLY A 58 7.28 22.99 7.83
N ALA A 59 7.93 21.87 8.17
CA ALA A 59 7.32 20.80 8.95
C ALA A 59 7.07 21.22 10.41
N GLN A 60 8.03 21.92 11.03
CA GLN A 60 7.89 22.47 12.38
C GLN A 60 6.77 23.51 12.47
N ALA A 61 6.68 24.44 11.51
CA ALA A 61 5.62 25.45 11.49
C ALA A 61 4.23 24.82 11.35
N ALA A 62 4.10 23.77 10.52
CA ALA A 62 2.85 23.03 10.39
C ALA A 62 2.49 22.26 11.67
N GLN A 63 3.49 21.68 12.34
CA GLN A 63 3.30 20.94 13.58
C GLN A 63 2.92 21.87 14.74
N GLU A 64 3.55 23.03 14.87
CA GLU A 64 3.17 24.06 15.84
C GLU A 64 1.77 24.60 15.58
N ALA A 65 1.40 24.86 14.32
CA ALA A 65 0.07 25.38 13.97
C ALA A 65 -1.07 24.36 14.24
N THR A 66 -0.76 23.06 14.23
CA THR A 66 -1.74 21.98 14.42
C THR A 66 -1.69 21.35 15.81
N ALA A 67 -0.73 21.76 16.66
CA ALA A 67 -0.59 21.24 18.01
C ALA A 67 -1.84 21.56 18.87
N PRO A 68 -2.33 20.59 19.68
CA PRO A 68 -3.43 20.84 20.60
C PRO A 68 -3.07 21.94 21.61
N GLN A 69 -3.92 22.97 21.75
CA GLN A 69 -3.69 24.07 22.69
C GLN A 69 -4.06 23.73 24.15
N PHE A 70 -4.63 22.55 24.37
CA PHE A 70 -5.08 22.09 25.68
C PHE A 70 -4.62 20.65 25.90
N GLU A 71 -4.41 20.28 27.17
CA GLU A 71 -4.09 18.91 27.54
C GLU A 71 -5.22 17.96 27.09
N VAL A 72 -4.85 16.97 26.29
CA VAL A 72 -5.74 15.88 25.88
C VAL A 72 -5.56 14.75 26.88
N SER A 73 -6.63 14.37 27.57
CA SER A 73 -6.61 13.23 28.48
C SER A 73 -6.39 11.92 27.72
N GLN A 74 -5.44 11.11 28.18
CA GLN A 74 -5.25 9.76 27.65
C GLN A 74 -6.35 8.83 28.21
N GLN A 75 -6.83 7.90 27.39
CA GLN A 75 -7.76 6.88 27.84
C GLN A 75 -7.01 5.85 28.69
N GLU A 76 -7.48 5.60 29.91
CA GLU A 76 -6.99 4.49 30.72
C GLU A 76 -7.59 3.17 30.21
N GLU A 77 -6.73 2.19 29.93
CA GLU A 77 -7.17 0.82 29.66
C GLU A 77 -7.80 0.23 30.94
N THR A 78 -9.07 -0.12 30.85
CA THR A 78 -9.77 -0.84 31.91
C THR A 78 -9.92 -2.30 31.51
N GLN A 79 -9.46 -3.20 32.39
CA GLN A 79 -9.63 -4.63 32.18
C GLN A 79 -11.09 -5.01 32.46
N THR A 80 -11.81 -5.41 31.42
CA THR A 80 -13.18 -5.91 31.54
C THR A 80 -13.13 -7.41 31.81
N GLU A 81 -13.57 -7.85 33.00
CA GLU A 81 -13.82 -9.27 33.25
C GLU A 81 -15.13 -9.67 32.59
N ALA A 82 -15.04 -10.44 31.51
CA ALA A 82 -16.21 -11.08 30.93
C ALA A 82 -16.57 -12.31 31.78
N THR A 83 -17.68 -12.25 32.53
CA THR A 83 -18.28 -13.46 33.11
C THR A 83 -18.90 -14.26 31.97
N THR A 84 -18.09 -15.09 31.31
CA THR A 84 -18.60 -16.04 30.31
C THR A 84 -19.63 -16.94 31.00
N GLY A 85 -20.79 -17.15 30.35
CA GLY A 85 -21.90 -17.95 30.90
C GLY A 85 -21.48 -19.35 31.33
N ASN A 86 -22.26 -19.96 32.24
CA ASN A 86 -21.95 -21.26 32.82
C ASN A 86 -22.06 -22.38 31.75
N PRO A 87 -20.99 -23.14 31.48
CA PRO A 87 -21.04 -24.27 30.54
C PRO A 87 -22.07 -25.35 30.91
N ASP A 88 -22.46 -25.45 32.18
CA ASP A 88 -23.45 -26.44 32.64
C ASP A 88 -24.87 -26.11 32.14
N ASP A 89 -25.16 -24.86 31.78
CA ASP A 89 -26.45 -24.45 31.23
C ASP A 89 -26.74 -25.17 29.90
N TYR A 90 -25.69 -25.44 29.10
CA TYR A 90 -25.80 -26.23 27.87
C TYR A 90 -26.11 -27.70 28.13
N LYS A 91 -25.56 -28.29 29.20
CA LYS A 91 -25.83 -29.68 29.57
C LYS A 91 -27.27 -29.85 30.02
N GLN A 92 -27.80 -28.87 30.74
CA GLN A 92 -29.17 -28.90 31.25
C GLN A 92 -30.18 -28.78 30.11
N MET A 93 -29.96 -27.86 29.15
CA MET A 93 -30.78 -27.81 27.92
C MET A 93 -30.73 -29.10 27.11
N ALA A 94 -29.57 -29.76 27.02
CA ALA A 94 -29.44 -31.01 26.30
C ALA A 94 -30.24 -32.15 26.95
N GLN A 95 -30.32 -32.18 28.28
CA GLN A 95 -31.12 -33.15 29.03
C GLN A 95 -32.63 -32.90 28.86
N ASP A 96 -33.06 -31.63 28.86
CA ASP A 96 -34.46 -31.26 28.64
C ASP A 96 -34.93 -31.51 27.19
N SER A 97 -33.99 -31.63 26.24
CA SER A 97 -34.26 -31.85 24.81
C SER A 97 -34.30 -33.32 24.39
N VAL A 98 -34.04 -34.27 25.30
CA VAL A 98 -34.18 -35.71 25.00
C VAL A 98 -35.66 -36.06 25.00
N ALA A 99 -36.33 -35.79 23.88
CA ALA A 99 -37.63 -36.35 23.58
C ALA A 99 -37.57 -37.88 23.65
N GLU A 100 -38.59 -38.47 24.25
CA GLU A 100 -38.72 -39.90 24.51
C GLU A 100 -38.42 -40.79 23.29
N SER A 101 -37.72 -41.89 23.56
CA SER A 101 -37.73 -43.15 22.81
C SER A 101 -37.12 -43.13 21.40
N GLY A 102 -35.81 -43.38 21.33
CA GLY A 102 -35.27 -44.13 20.20
C GLY A 102 -35.80 -45.55 20.27
N THR A 103 -36.63 -45.97 19.31
CA THR A 103 -37.00 -47.38 19.16
C THR A 103 -35.76 -48.18 18.82
N GLU A 104 -35.27 -48.97 19.76
CA GLU A 104 -34.13 -49.86 19.54
C GLU A 104 -34.52 -50.94 18.52
N VAL A 105 -33.78 -51.00 17.41
CA VAL A 105 -33.90 -52.08 16.44
C VAL A 105 -33.20 -53.30 17.04
N SER A 106 -33.97 -54.32 17.43
CA SER A 106 -33.41 -55.55 17.99
C SER A 106 -32.76 -56.42 16.91
N ASP A 107 -31.72 -57.17 17.31
CA ASP A 107 -31.03 -58.12 16.41
C ASP A 107 -31.98 -59.14 15.78
N ASP A 108 -33.07 -59.48 16.46
CA ASP A 108 -34.12 -60.36 15.93
C ASP A 108 -34.84 -59.78 14.71
N LEU A 109 -35.08 -58.47 14.69
CA LEU A 109 -35.66 -57.78 13.52
C LEU A 109 -34.70 -57.82 12.33
N ILE A 110 -33.40 -57.63 12.60
CA ILE A 110 -32.35 -57.67 11.58
C ILE A 110 -32.25 -59.09 11.01
N LYS A 111 -32.26 -60.10 11.88
CA LYS A 111 -32.18 -61.52 11.48
C LYS A 111 -33.39 -61.94 10.64
N LYS A 112 -34.59 -61.51 11.05
CA LYS A 112 -35.84 -61.75 10.31
C LYS A 112 -35.86 -61.08 8.95
N ALA A 113 -35.26 -59.90 8.82
CA ALA A 113 -35.12 -59.21 7.53
C ALA A 113 -34.15 -59.96 6.60
N MET A 114 -33.04 -60.48 7.11
CA MET A 114 -32.10 -61.27 6.32
C MET A 114 -32.69 -62.61 5.86
N ASP A 115 -33.46 -63.29 6.71
CA ASP A 115 -34.10 -64.56 6.35
C ASP A 115 -35.18 -64.36 5.27
N LYS A 116 -35.94 -63.26 5.32
CA LYS A 116 -36.91 -62.92 4.27
C LYS A 116 -36.28 -62.42 2.97
N GLY A 117 -35.03 -61.94 3.02
CA GLY A 117 -34.29 -61.41 1.88
C GLY A 117 -33.52 -62.46 1.07
N LYS A 118 -33.32 -63.66 1.61
CA LYS A 118 -32.74 -64.77 0.84
C LYS A 118 -33.81 -65.38 -0.07
N ALA A 119 -33.72 -65.04 -1.35
CA ALA A 119 -34.55 -65.61 -2.41
C ALA A 119 -34.52 -67.15 -2.35
N GLY A 120 -35.70 -67.77 -2.33
CA GLY A 120 -35.84 -69.21 -2.50
C GLY A 120 -35.19 -69.64 -3.81
N ASN A 121 -34.24 -70.57 -3.68
CA ASN A 121 -33.58 -71.27 -4.75
C ASN A 121 -34.59 -72.22 -5.41
N SER A 122 -35.01 -71.93 -6.66
CA SER A 122 -35.65 -72.84 -7.61
C SER A 122 -35.50 -72.28 -9.01
#